data_AF-A0A1G0LEX8-F1
#
_entry.id   AF-A0A1G0LEX8-F1
#
_cell.length_a   1.000
_cell.length_b   1.000
_cell.length_c   1.000
_cell.angle_alpha   90.00
_cell.angle_beta   90.00
_cell.angle_gamma   90.00
#
_symmetry.space_group_name_H-M   'P 1'
#
loop_
_entity.id
_entity.type
_entity.pdbx_description
1 polymer ?
#
loop_
_entity_poly.entity_id
_entity_poly.type
_entity_poly.pdbx_seq_one_letter_code
_entity_poly.pdbx_strand_id
1 'polypeptide(L)'
;MPDYPHFTLNRGMVLLRYRQPFLDWLHAADPNPRDFTLDEINEDGEVFLIPNDTSPVEPVEMDEDAVRWVERRWRMFFEHILGDWLTDESLWPQKRTLKMFREWFAVEYHSMVWDMANEPLAVEDWGDENGENGGLLH
;
A
#
# COMPACT_ATOMS: atom_id res chain seq x y z
N MET A 1 19.14 -22.30 -16.49
CA MET A 1 17.67 -22.15 -16.45
C MET A 1 17.33 -21.12 -17.49
N PRO A 2 16.25 -21.23 -18.27
CA PRO A 2 15.99 -20.21 -19.26
C PRO A 2 15.69 -18.90 -18.53
N ASP A 3 16.28 -17.80 -18.98
CA ASP A 3 16.20 -16.45 -18.42
C ASP A 3 14.80 -15.82 -18.63
N TYR A 4 13.73 -16.58 -18.37
CA TYR A 4 12.35 -16.15 -18.54
C TYR A 4 11.64 -16.10 -17.19
N PRO A 5 10.65 -15.21 -17.05
CA PRO A 5 9.85 -15.14 -15.85
C PRO A 5 9.20 -16.47 -15.48
N HIS A 6 9.38 -16.91 -14.24
CA HIS A 6 9.05 -18.26 -13.80
C HIS A 6 7.55 -18.46 -13.64
N PHE A 7 6.87 -17.62 -12.84
CA PHE A 7 5.43 -17.74 -12.58
C PHE A 7 4.79 -16.38 -12.31
N THR A 8 3.52 -16.24 -12.66
CA THR A 8 2.70 -15.10 -12.24
C THR A 8 2.05 -15.39 -10.89
N LEU A 9 1.86 -14.34 -10.08
CA LEU A 9 1.05 -14.41 -8.88
C LEU A 9 -0.43 -14.43 -9.25
N ASN A 10 -1.26 -15.09 -8.43
CA ASN A 10 -2.71 -14.99 -8.48
C ASN A 10 -3.21 -13.67 -7.86
N ARG A 11 -2.50 -12.57 -8.11
CA ARG A 11 -2.72 -11.24 -7.56
C ARG A 11 -2.39 -10.19 -8.63
N GLY A 12 -3.19 -9.14 -8.65
CA GLY A 12 -2.79 -7.87 -9.23
C GLY A 12 -2.03 -7.04 -8.20
N MET A 13 -1.49 -5.90 -8.62
CA MET A 13 -0.80 -4.95 -7.76
C MET A 13 -1.42 -3.57 -7.93
N VAL A 14 -1.57 -2.84 -6.83
CA VAL A 14 -1.86 -1.40 -6.85
C VAL A 14 -0.77 -0.62 -6.15
N LEU A 15 -0.31 0.46 -6.78
CA LEU A 15 0.51 1.50 -6.18
C LEU A 15 -0.38 2.69 -5.84
N LEU A 16 -0.21 3.25 -4.64
CA LEU A 16 -0.83 4.51 -4.25
C LEU A 16 0.16 5.65 -4.45
N ARG A 17 0.21 6.19 -5.67
CA ARG A 17 1.11 7.28 -6.04
C ARG A 17 0.71 8.55 -5.31
N TYR A 18 1.62 9.08 -4.48
CA TYR A 18 1.43 10.33 -3.77
C TYR A 18 1.29 11.51 -4.73
N ARG A 19 0.43 12.46 -4.37
CA ARG A 19 0.23 13.74 -5.06
C ARG A 19 0.62 14.88 -4.15
N GLN A 20 0.85 16.06 -4.76
CA GLN A 20 1.28 17.27 -4.04
C GLN A 20 0.48 17.58 -2.76
N PRO A 21 -0.86 17.45 -2.70
CA PRO A 21 -1.60 17.73 -1.47
C PRO A 21 -1.21 16.86 -0.26
N PHE A 22 -0.72 15.63 -0.49
CA PHE A 22 -0.19 14.79 0.57
C PHE A 22 1.13 15.37 1.09
N LEU A 23 2.05 15.70 0.19
CA LEU A 23 3.35 16.26 0.55
C LEU A 23 3.21 17.59 1.29
N ASP A 24 2.33 18.47 0.80
CA ASP A 24 2.03 19.75 1.44
C ASP A 24 1.51 19.56 2.88
N TRP A 25 0.66 18.55 3.09
CA TRP A 25 0.22 18.20 4.43
C TRP A 25 1.36 17.66 5.29
N LEU A 26 2.17 16.75 4.77
CA LEU A 26 3.29 16.15 5.50
C LEU A 26 4.25 17.23 6.02
N HIS A 27 4.65 18.17 5.16
CA HIS A 27 5.52 19.29 5.53
C HIS A 27 4.88 20.24 6.56
N ALA A 28 3.55 20.41 6.51
CA ALA A 28 2.83 21.29 7.42
C ALA A 28 2.52 20.65 8.78
N ALA A 29 2.34 19.33 8.82
CA ALA A 29 1.92 18.59 10.00
C ALA A 29 3.10 18.09 10.85
N ASP A 30 4.23 17.78 10.22
CA ASP A 30 5.44 17.32 10.93
C ASP A 30 6.07 18.45 11.75
N PRO A 31 6.20 18.31 13.09
CA PRO A 31 6.90 19.29 13.93
C PRO A 31 8.39 19.43 13.61
N ASN A 32 8.99 18.46 12.93
CA ASN A 32 10.38 18.44 12.50
C ASN A 32 10.48 18.03 11.01
N PRO A 33 9.95 18.86 10.10
CA PRO A 33 9.75 18.47 8.73
C PRO A 33 11.08 18.23 8.04
N ARG A 34 11.18 17.08 7.37
CA ARG A 34 12.23 16.83 6.39
C ARG A 34 11.81 17.45 5.05
N ASP A 35 12.79 17.96 4.31
CA ASP A 35 12.56 18.58 3.00
C ASP A 35 12.45 17.52 1.90
N PHE A 36 11.39 16.71 1.98
CA PHE A 36 11.08 15.72 0.96
C PHE A 36 10.52 16.37 -0.32
N THR A 37 10.91 15.84 -1.46
CA THR A 37 10.29 16.10 -2.75
C THR A 37 9.22 15.06 -3.06
N LEU A 38 8.33 15.39 -4.00
CA LEU A 38 7.28 14.46 -4.42
C LEU A 38 7.87 13.22 -5.11
N ASP A 39 9.02 13.37 -5.78
CA ASP A 39 9.70 12.25 -6.42
C ASP A 39 10.30 11.31 -5.37
N GLU A 40 10.99 11.84 -4.35
CA GLU A 40 11.57 11.03 -3.26
C GLU A 40 10.52 10.18 -2.53
N ILE A 41 9.38 10.76 -2.13
CA ILE A 41 8.35 9.98 -1.41
C ILE A 41 7.67 8.93 -2.29
N ASN A 42 7.74 9.10 -3.60
CA ASN A 42 7.17 8.17 -4.56
C ASN A 42 8.17 7.12 -5.06
N GLU A 43 9.49 7.33 -4.89
CA GLU A 43 10.52 6.32 -5.18
C GLU A 43 10.34 5.11 -4.27
N ASP A 44 10.04 5.34 -2.99
CA ASP A 44 9.81 4.30 -1.97
C ASP A 44 8.31 4.07 -1.69
N GLY A 45 7.43 4.38 -2.64
CA GLY A 45 5.98 4.26 -2.46
C GLY A 45 5.50 2.82 -2.24
N GLU A 46 4.56 2.65 -1.31
CA GLU A 46 4.02 1.32 -0.98
C GLU A 46 3.15 0.72 -2.09
N VAL A 47 3.33 -0.57 -2.33
CA VAL A 47 2.53 -1.38 -3.26
C VAL A 47 1.74 -2.45 -2.52
N PHE A 48 0.54 -2.72 -3.01
CA PHE A 48 -0.39 -3.67 -2.38
C PHE A 48 -0.81 -4.73 -3.38
N LEU A 49 -0.68 -6.00 -2.99
CA LEU A 49 -1.23 -7.11 -3.76
C LEU A 49 -2.74 -7.20 -3.55
N ILE A 50 -3.49 -7.20 -4.64
CA ILE A 50 -4.96 -7.26 -4.66
C ILE A 50 -5.43 -8.47 -5.46
N PRO A 51 -6.72 -8.86 -5.37
CA PRO A 51 -7.26 -9.88 -6.27
C PRO A 51 -7.02 -9.54 -7.74
N ASN A 52 -6.82 -10.54 -8.60
CA ASN A 52 -6.80 -10.39 -10.05
C ASN A 52 -8.15 -10.80 -10.67
N ASP A 53 -8.22 -10.82 -11.99
CA ASP A 53 -9.38 -11.24 -12.80
C ASP A 53 -9.86 -12.67 -12.51
N THR A 54 -8.97 -13.56 -12.09
CA THR A 54 -9.33 -14.97 -11.76
C THR A 54 -9.91 -15.17 -10.36
N SER A 55 -10.00 -14.12 -9.54
CA SER A 55 -10.52 -14.20 -8.17
C SER A 55 -12.00 -14.64 -8.16
N PRO A 56 -12.37 -15.70 -7.40
CA PRO A 56 -13.75 -16.16 -7.34
C PRO A 56 -14.65 -15.30 -6.44
N VAL A 57 -14.07 -14.36 -5.68
CA VAL A 57 -14.79 -13.56 -4.66
C VAL A 57 -15.03 -12.14 -5.15
N GLU A 58 -13.98 -11.49 -5.63
CA GLU A 58 -14.00 -10.07 -6.00
C GLU A 58 -12.94 -9.86 -7.11
N PRO A 59 -13.25 -10.22 -8.37
CA PRO A 59 -12.33 -10.08 -9.49
C PRO A 59 -12.03 -8.62 -9.81
N VAL A 60 -10.81 -8.36 -10.27
CA VAL A 60 -10.33 -7.05 -10.71
C VAL A 60 -9.77 -7.20 -12.11
N GLU A 61 -10.52 -6.76 -13.10
CA GLU A 61 -10.19 -7.00 -14.51
C GLU A 61 -9.50 -5.78 -15.15
N MET A 62 -9.87 -4.58 -14.71
CA MET A 62 -9.39 -3.31 -15.28
C MET A 62 -9.13 -2.25 -14.20
N ASP A 63 -8.51 -1.15 -14.60
CA ASP A 63 -8.14 -0.04 -13.72
C ASP A 63 -9.33 0.47 -12.89
N GLU A 64 -10.52 0.60 -13.49
CA GLU A 64 -11.70 1.07 -12.77
C GLU A 64 -12.18 0.09 -11.70
N ASP A 65 -11.95 -1.23 -11.86
CA ASP A 65 -12.21 -2.21 -10.81
C ASP A 65 -11.24 -2.02 -9.65
N ALA A 66 -9.95 -1.81 -9.96
CA ALA A 66 -8.91 -1.59 -8.96
C ALA A 66 -9.18 -0.32 -8.15
N VAL A 67 -9.53 0.78 -8.82
CA VAL A 67 -9.97 2.02 -8.16
C VAL A 67 -11.15 1.72 -7.23
N ARG A 68 -12.21 1.07 -7.72
CA ARG A 68 -13.37 0.74 -6.88
C ARG A 68 -12.99 -0.15 -5.68
N TRP A 69 -12.09 -1.10 -5.88
CA TRP A 69 -11.63 -2.03 -4.85
C TRP A 69 -10.87 -1.30 -3.73
N VAL A 70 -9.96 -0.40 -4.10
CA VAL A 70 -9.21 0.47 -3.20
C VAL A 70 -10.16 1.44 -2.49
N GLU A 71 -11.06 2.08 -3.22
CA GLU A 71 -11.97 3.08 -2.65
C GLU A 71 -13.00 2.49 -1.69
N ARG A 72 -13.37 1.21 -1.80
CA ARG A 72 -14.17 0.52 -0.75
C ARG A 72 -13.40 0.41 0.57
N ARG A 73 -12.07 0.47 0.51
CA ARG A 73 -11.12 0.26 1.62
C ARG A 73 -10.27 1.49 1.91
N TRP A 74 -10.62 2.65 1.34
CA TRP A 74 -9.80 3.87 1.34
C TRP A 74 -9.33 4.28 2.73
N ARG A 75 -10.18 4.11 3.76
CA ARG A 75 -9.86 4.52 5.13
C ARG A 75 -8.68 3.72 5.69
N MET A 76 -8.67 2.40 5.45
CA MET A 76 -7.59 1.53 5.91
C MET A 76 -6.28 1.93 5.25
N PHE A 77 -6.26 2.08 3.92
CA PHE A 77 -5.06 2.53 3.20
C PHE A 77 -4.59 3.91 3.65
N PHE A 78 -5.53 4.84 3.84
CA PHE A 78 -5.17 6.19 4.21
C PHE A 78 -4.59 6.25 5.62
N GLU A 79 -5.21 5.58 6.59
CA GLU A 79 -4.73 5.57 7.98
C GLU A 79 -3.42 4.79 8.13
N HIS A 80 -3.23 3.72 7.36
CA HIS A 80 -1.94 3.01 7.26
C HIS A 80 -0.82 3.95 6.80
N ILE A 81 -0.99 4.60 5.65
CA ILE A 81 0.01 5.53 5.10
C ILE A 81 0.26 6.70 6.05
N LEU A 82 -0.79 7.30 6.62
CA LEU A 82 -0.63 8.41 7.57
C LEU A 82 0.25 8.00 8.78
N GLY A 83 0.08 6.78 9.28
CA GLY A 83 0.84 6.26 10.42
C GLY A 83 2.28 5.89 10.10
N ASP A 84 2.56 5.49 8.86
CA ASP A 84 3.93 5.24 8.39
C ASP A 84 4.76 6.54 8.38
N TRP A 85 4.13 7.66 8.01
CA TRP A 85 4.79 8.97 8.00
C TRP A 85 4.79 9.68 9.36
N LEU A 86 3.66 9.68 10.08
CA LEU A 86 3.50 10.35 11.37
C LEU A 86 2.76 9.44 12.35
N THR A 87 3.46 8.88 13.34
CA THR A 87 2.86 7.96 14.32
C THR A 87 1.89 8.64 15.29
N ASP A 88 1.99 9.97 15.48
CA ASP A 88 1.06 10.73 16.33
C ASP A 88 -0.23 11.07 15.55
N GLU A 89 -1.30 10.31 15.82
CA GLU A 89 -2.61 10.48 15.20
C GLU A 89 -3.23 11.87 15.42
N SER A 90 -2.79 12.63 16.43
CA SER A 90 -3.28 14.00 16.65
C SER A 90 -2.85 14.96 15.54
N LEU A 91 -1.76 14.65 14.83
CA LEU A 91 -1.25 15.42 13.68
C LEU A 91 -1.98 15.10 12.37
N TRP A 92 -2.77 14.01 12.34
CA TRP A 92 -3.48 13.59 11.14
C TRP A 92 -4.63 14.55 10.80
N PRO A 93 -5.09 14.59 9.53
CA PRO A 93 -6.30 15.31 9.18
C PRO A 93 -7.49 14.76 10.00
N GLN A 94 -8.14 15.60 10.81
CA GLN A 94 -9.20 15.12 11.71
C GLN A 94 -10.49 14.72 10.97
N LYS A 95 -10.73 15.28 9.77
CA LYS A 95 -11.88 14.95 8.91
C LYS A 95 -11.43 14.28 7.61
N ARG A 96 -10.98 13.03 7.72
CA ARG A 96 -10.62 12.20 6.56
C ARG A 96 -11.86 11.84 5.76
N THR A 97 -11.79 11.99 4.44
CA THR A 97 -12.87 11.65 3.52
C THR A 97 -12.30 10.94 2.28
N LEU A 98 -13.13 10.15 1.60
CA LEU A 98 -12.75 9.54 0.32
C LEU A 98 -12.34 10.60 -0.72
N LYS A 99 -12.95 11.78 -0.69
CA LYS A 99 -12.58 12.89 -1.58
C LYS A 99 -11.12 13.32 -1.35
N MET A 100 -10.73 13.49 -0.09
CA MET A 100 -9.35 13.82 0.28
C MET A 100 -8.39 12.73 -0.17
N PHE A 101 -8.73 11.46 0.05
CA PHE A 101 -7.95 10.32 -0.44
C PHE A 101 -7.71 10.39 -1.96
N ARG A 102 -8.76 10.66 -2.76
CA ARG A 102 -8.64 10.82 -4.23
C ARG A 102 -7.78 12.02 -4.65
N GLU A 103 -7.77 13.09 -3.86
CA GLU A 103 -6.94 14.26 -4.11
C GLU A 103 -5.46 13.99 -3.80
N TRP A 104 -5.20 13.11 -2.84
CA TRP A 104 -3.88 12.83 -2.29
C TRP A 104 -3.17 11.68 -2.99
N PHE A 105 -3.91 10.74 -3.56
CA PHE A 105 -3.35 9.54 -4.18
C PHE A 105 -3.92 9.30 -5.59
N ALA A 106 -3.05 8.90 -6.52
CA ALA A 106 -3.48 8.18 -7.72
C ALA A 106 -3.37 6.68 -7.47
N VAL A 107 -4.36 5.92 -7.94
CA VAL A 107 -4.29 4.45 -7.94
C VAL A 107 -3.71 4.01 -9.28
N GLU A 108 -2.55 3.37 -9.26
CA GLU A 108 -1.92 2.77 -10.44
C GLU A 108 -2.03 1.25 -10.33
N TYR A 109 -2.63 0.61 -11.33
CA TYR A 109 -2.92 -0.83 -11.32
C TYR A 109 -2.03 -1.60 -12.30
N HIS A 110 -1.57 -2.77 -11.87
CA HIS A 110 -0.88 -3.74 -12.71
C HIS A 110 -1.53 -5.11 -12.54
N SER A 111 -2.11 -5.64 -13.62
CA SER A 111 -2.84 -6.91 -13.60
C SER A 111 -1.96 -8.15 -13.51
N MET A 112 -0.69 -8.06 -13.92
CA MET A 112 0.24 -9.17 -13.94
C MET A 112 1.45 -8.88 -13.07
N VAL A 113 1.61 -9.66 -12.00
CA VAL A 113 2.78 -9.64 -11.12
C VAL A 113 3.54 -10.94 -11.32
N TRP A 114 4.84 -10.86 -11.60
CA TRP A 114 5.70 -12.01 -11.80
C TRP A 114 6.56 -12.24 -10.57
N ASP A 115 6.54 -13.46 -10.05
CA ASP A 115 7.45 -13.88 -8.99
C ASP A 115 8.74 -14.42 -9.62
N MET A 116 9.83 -13.72 -9.34
CA MET A 116 11.17 -14.00 -9.86
C MET A 116 12.11 -14.53 -8.79
N ALA A 117 11.63 -14.69 -7.54
CA ALA A 117 12.43 -15.25 -6.47
C ALA A 117 12.62 -16.76 -6.65
N ASN A 118 13.71 -17.30 -6.10
CA ASN A 118 13.92 -18.75 -6.08
C ASN A 118 13.33 -19.39 -4.81
N GLU A 119 13.06 -18.56 -3.81
CA GLU A 119 12.51 -18.91 -2.51
C GLU A 119 10.96 -18.88 -2.54
N PRO A 120 10.28 -19.71 -1.74
CA PRO A 120 8.83 -19.61 -1.60
C PRO A 120 8.41 -18.27 -0.98
N LEU A 121 7.27 -17.74 -1.43
CA LEU A 121 6.62 -16.60 -0.76
C LEU A 121 6.28 -16.94 0.69
N ALA A 122 6.71 -16.07 1.60
CA ALA A 122 6.37 -16.12 3.02
C ALA A 122 5.70 -14.80 3.44
N VAL A 123 4.83 -14.88 4.45
CA VAL A 123 4.25 -13.69 5.09
C VAL A 123 5.07 -13.40 6.34
N GLU A 124 5.57 -12.17 6.45
CA GLU A 124 6.25 -11.69 7.65
C GLU A 124 5.22 -11.05 8.60
N ASP A 125 5.21 -11.49 9.85
CA ASP A 125 4.40 -10.89 10.91
C ASP A 125 5.29 -9.98 11.77
N TRP A 126 5.18 -8.68 11.54
CA TRP A 126 5.94 -7.65 12.26
C TRP A 126 5.31 -7.30 13.62
N GLY A 127 4.27 -8.04 14.07
CA GLY A 127 3.55 -7.81 15.32
C GLY A 127 4.15 -8.44 16.59
N ASP A 128 5.15 -9.32 16.46
CA ASP A 128 5.60 -10.20 17.56
C ASP A 128 6.97 -9.87 18.18
N GLU A 129 7.61 -8.75 17.82
CA GLU A 129 8.94 -8.41 18.36
C GLU A 129 8.94 -7.90 19.83
N ASN A 130 7.78 -7.82 20.49
CA ASN A 130 7.65 -7.36 21.88
C ASN A 130 6.84 -8.32 22.79
N GLY A 131 7.17 -9.62 22.84
CA GLY A 131 6.54 -10.52 23.81
C GLY A 131 7.08 -11.94 23.91
N GLU A 132 8.17 -12.11 24.67
CA GLU A 132 8.54 -13.29 25.48
C GLU A 132 7.95 -14.69 25.11
N ASN A 133 8.83 -15.58 24.64
CA ASN A 133 8.92 -17.02 24.93
C ASN A 133 7.65 -17.72 25.49
N GLY A 134 6.95 -18.51 24.66
CA GLY A 134 5.85 -19.33 25.18
C GLY A 134 5.13 -20.25 24.19
N GLY A 135 5.83 -21.23 23.62
CA GLY A 135 5.29 -22.57 23.32
C GLY A 135 4.06 -22.75 22.41
N LEU A 136 4.31 -23.41 21.26
CA LEU A 136 3.54 -24.55 20.69
C LEU A 136 2.01 -24.45 20.49
N LEU A 137 1.61 -24.88 19.28
CA LEU A 137 0.30 -25.37 18.80
C LEU A 137 -0.63 -24.24 18.26
N HIS A 138 -1.22 -24.33 17.06
CA HIS A 138 -1.57 -25.47 16.21
C HIS A 138 -1.67 -25.06 14.74
#